data_AF-A0A5C3KF22-F1
#
_entry.id   AF-A0A5C3KF22-F1
#
_cell.length_a   1.000
_cell.length_b   1.000
_cell.length_c   1.000
_cell.angle_alpha   90.00
_cell.angle_beta   90.00
_cell.angle_gamma   90.00
#
_symmetry.space_group_name_H-M   'P 1'
#
loop_
_entity.id
_entity.type
_entity.pdbx_description
1 polymer ?
#
loop_
_entity_poly.entity_id
_entity_poly.type
_entity_poly.pdbx_seq_one_letter_code
_entity_poly.pdbx_strand_id
1 'polypeptide(L)'
;MSRTTNFKLFNLLRKDEPEAPRWDGRPCTLKDFLDDFGGFCSQYGVPEDRRMDALLRYAPDHDHHEHWKLCRRRTREEGWGPFCQLLIKNTPGADEERTFTKADLDELASEYRHKPKLSMEEFATLWKRFYVASQYLHSR
;
A
#
# COMPACT_ATOMS: atom_id res chain seq x y z
N MET A 1 -12.45 11.29 -22.58
CA MET A 1 -11.41 10.61 -23.38
C MET A 1 -10.49 9.85 -22.44
N SER A 2 -10.69 8.54 -22.28
CA SER A 2 -9.81 7.70 -21.45
C SER A 2 -8.56 7.37 -22.24
N ARG A 3 -7.42 7.97 -21.88
CA ARG A 3 -6.11 7.56 -22.41
C ARG A 3 -5.76 6.20 -21.82
N THR A 4 -6.07 5.13 -22.55
CA THR A 4 -5.50 3.80 -22.34
C THR A 4 -3.99 3.95 -22.46
N THR A 5 -3.32 4.09 -21.32
CA THR A 5 -1.88 4.31 -21.25
C THR A 5 -1.21 3.01 -21.66
N ASN A 6 -0.50 3.05 -22.78
CA ASN A 6 0.11 1.88 -23.39
C ASN A 6 1.41 1.54 -22.65
N PHE A 7 1.31 0.79 -21.54
CA PHE A 7 2.43 0.39 -20.69
C PHE A 7 3.44 -0.56 -21.36
N LYS A 8 3.16 -1.03 -22.58
CA LYS A 8 4.14 -1.76 -23.42
C LYS A 8 5.36 -0.89 -23.80
N LEU A 9 5.29 0.43 -23.62
CA LEU A 9 6.36 1.35 -24.00
C LEU A 9 7.63 1.27 -23.14
N PHE A 10 7.56 0.75 -21.91
CA PHE A 10 8.70 0.74 -20.98
C PHE A 10 9.26 -0.64 -20.69
N ASN A 11 8.76 -1.71 -21.36
CA ASN A 11 9.24 -3.10 -21.21
C ASN A 11 9.51 -3.53 -19.74
N LEU A 12 8.67 -3.10 -18.79
CA LEU A 12 8.78 -3.57 -17.42
C LEU A 12 8.53 -5.08 -17.39
N LEU A 13 9.42 -5.80 -16.72
CA LEU A 13 9.28 -7.24 -16.46
C LEU A 13 7.92 -7.51 -15.81
N ARG A 14 7.27 -8.62 -16.16
CA ARG A 14 6.03 -8.98 -15.48
C ARG A 14 6.31 -9.39 -14.03
N LYS A 15 5.33 -9.22 -13.14
CA LYS A 15 5.49 -9.54 -11.71
C LYS A 15 5.91 -11.00 -11.43
N ASP A 16 5.59 -11.91 -12.34
CA ASP A 16 5.90 -13.34 -12.29
C ASP A 16 7.32 -13.67 -12.79
N GLU A 17 8.05 -12.70 -13.33
CA GLU A 17 9.44 -12.88 -13.76
C GLU A 17 10.41 -12.81 -12.56
N PRO A 18 11.49 -13.61 -12.53
CA PRO A 18 12.39 -13.69 -11.38
C PRO A 18 13.09 -12.39 -11.00
N GLU A 19 13.37 -11.54 -12.00
CA GLU A 19 14.09 -10.28 -11.83
C GLU A 19 13.16 -9.08 -11.53
N ALA A 20 11.84 -9.30 -11.53
CA ALA A 20 10.88 -8.27 -11.15
C ALA A 20 10.85 -8.09 -9.62
N PRO A 21 10.80 -6.85 -9.10
CA PRO A 21 10.62 -6.61 -7.66
C PRO A 21 9.33 -7.28 -7.17
N ARG A 22 9.40 -7.92 -6.01
CA ARG A 22 8.26 -8.58 -5.38
C ARG A 22 8.17 -8.20 -3.92
N TRP A 23 6.99 -7.75 -3.53
CA TRP A 23 6.68 -7.61 -2.13
C TRP A 23 6.06 -8.89 -1.61
N ASP A 24 6.50 -9.33 -0.45
CA ASP A 24 6.01 -10.53 0.23
C ASP A 24 4.73 -10.27 1.06
N GLY A 25 4.21 -9.04 1.02
CA GLY A 25 3.02 -8.61 1.77
C GLY A 25 3.29 -8.34 3.24
N ARG A 26 4.53 -8.50 3.73
CA ARG A 26 4.88 -8.17 5.12
C ARG A 26 4.97 -6.65 5.25
N PRO A 27 4.26 -6.03 6.20
CA PRO A 27 4.32 -4.59 6.37
C PRO A 27 5.75 -4.05 6.47
N CYS A 28 6.61 -4.64 7.31
CA CYS A 28 7.96 -4.16 7.58
C CYS A 28 8.88 -4.10 6.36
N THR A 29 8.60 -4.86 5.30
CA THR A 29 9.38 -4.88 4.06
C THR A 29 8.83 -3.92 3.00
N LEU A 30 7.69 -3.27 3.25
CA LEU A 30 7.02 -2.43 2.26
C LEU A 30 7.87 -1.24 1.83
N LYS A 31 8.54 -0.58 2.78
CA LYS A 31 9.37 0.59 2.50
C LYS A 31 10.52 0.22 1.55
N ASP A 32 11.28 -0.81 1.91
CA ASP A 32 12.39 -1.31 1.10
C ASP A 32 11.92 -1.74 -0.29
N PHE A 33 10.78 -2.43 -0.37
CA PHE A 33 10.17 -2.80 -1.65
C PHE A 33 9.81 -1.58 -2.51
N LEU A 34 9.25 -0.51 -1.93
CA LEU A 34 8.90 0.70 -2.68
C LEU A 34 10.15 1.42 -3.20
N ASP A 35 11.22 1.45 -2.41
CA ASP A 35 12.51 2.01 -2.81
C ASP A 35 13.13 1.20 -3.96
N ASP A 36 13.17 -0.14 -3.83
CA ASP A 36 13.63 -1.06 -4.87
C ASP A 36 12.81 -0.92 -6.16
N PHE A 37 11.49 -0.81 -6.04
CA PHE A 37 10.60 -0.60 -7.18
C PHE A 37 10.85 0.73 -7.87
N GLY A 38 11.15 1.79 -7.11
CA GLY A 38 11.55 3.09 -7.64
C GLY A 38 12.88 3.02 -8.42
N GLY A 39 13.85 2.27 -7.91
CA GLY A 39 15.11 1.95 -8.59
C GLY A 39 14.89 1.18 -9.89
N PHE A 40 14.08 0.12 -9.83
CA PHE A 40 13.67 -0.68 -11.00
C PHE A 40 12.98 0.18 -12.07
N CYS A 41 12.04 1.03 -11.69
CA CYS A 41 11.43 1.98 -12.62
C CYS A 41 12.45 2.90 -13.28
N SER A 42 13.44 3.38 -12.52
CA SER A 42 14.50 4.26 -13.04
C SER A 42 15.39 3.54 -14.05
N GLN A 43 15.76 2.28 -13.77
CA GLN A 43 16.56 1.43 -14.66
C GLN A 43 15.87 1.19 -16.01
N TYR A 44 14.54 1.02 -16.00
CA TYR A 44 13.73 0.79 -17.21
C TYR A 44 13.19 2.10 -17.83
N GLY A 45 13.66 3.26 -17.37
CA GLY A 45 13.29 4.56 -17.94
C GLY A 45 11.82 4.95 -17.75
N VAL A 46 11.17 4.45 -16.70
CA VAL A 46 9.78 4.77 -16.36
C VAL A 46 9.71 6.16 -15.71
N PRO A 47 8.98 7.10 -16.34
CA PRO A 47 8.76 8.44 -15.79
C PRO A 47 8.01 8.39 -14.44
N GLU A 48 8.31 9.33 -13.56
CA GLU A 48 7.76 9.36 -12.19
C GLU A 48 6.23 9.41 -12.16
N ASP A 49 5.61 10.16 -13.07
CA ASP A 49 4.15 10.27 -13.25
C ASP A 49 3.48 8.94 -13.66
N ARG A 50 4.27 7.95 -14.09
CA ARG A 50 3.81 6.60 -14.46
C ARG A 50 4.10 5.54 -13.41
N ARG A 51 4.98 5.80 -12.44
CA ARG A 51 5.40 4.81 -11.44
C ARG A 51 4.25 4.32 -10.58
N MET A 52 3.35 5.22 -10.18
CA MET A 52 2.16 4.85 -9.40
C MET A 52 1.29 3.83 -10.13
N ASP A 53 1.01 4.06 -11.42
CA ASP A 53 0.23 3.11 -12.23
C ASP A 53 0.98 1.80 -12.48
N ALA A 54 2.30 1.87 -12.65
CA ALA A 54 3.13 0.69 -12.81
C ALA A 54 3.07 -0.18 -11.54
N LEU A 55 3.20 0.42 -10.36
CA LEU A 55 3.21 -0.26 -9.06
C LEU A 55 1.94 -1.05 -8.82
N LEU A 56 0.77 -0.54 -9.21
CA LEU A 56 -0.50 -1.26 -9.03
C LEU A 56 -0.44 -2.69 -9.60
N ARG A 57 0.28 -2.90 -10.70
CA ARG A 57 0.42 -4.23 -11.31
C ARG A 57 1.26 -5.21 -10.49
N TYR A 58 2.03 -4.70 -9.53
CA TYR A 58 2.88 -5.47 -8.62
C TYR A 58 2.24 -5.69 -7.26
N ALA A 59 0.97 -5.29 -7.08
CA ALA A 59 0.24 -5.63 -5.88
C ALA A 59 0.22 -7.16 -5.68
N PRO A 60 0.52 -7.63 -4.45
CA PRO A 60 0.61 -9.07 -4.17
C PRO A 60 -0.74 -9.76 -4.37
N ASP A 61 -1.83 -9.12 -3.96
CA ASP A 61 -3.19 -9.61 -4.07
C ASP A 61 -4.20 -8.49 -4.41
N HIS A 62 -5.49 -8.88 -4.48
CA HIS A 62 -6.58 -7.97 -4.84
C HIS A 62 -6.82 -6.87 -3.79
N ASP A 63 -6.69 -7.17 -2.51
CA ASP A 63 -6.99 -6.22 -1.44
C ASP A 63 -5.93 -5.12 -1.38
N HIS A 64 -4.66 -5.50 -1.53
CA HIS A 64 -3.55 -4.56 -1.67
C HIS A 64 -3.70 -3.73 -2.96
N HIS A 65 -4.11 -4.35 -4.07
CA HIS A 65 -4.36 -3.63 -5.32
C HIS A 65 -5.42 -2.54 -5.15
N GLU A 66 -6.57 -2.86 -4.55
CA GLU A 66 -7.63 -1.88 -4.31
C GLU A 66 -7.21 -0.81 -3.29
N HIS A 67 -6.47 -1.19 -2.25
CA HIS A 67 -5.89 -0.24 -1.31
C HIS A 67 -4.94 0.75 -2.00
N TRP A 68 -4.02 0.26 -2.83
CA TRP A 68 -3.06 1.10 -3.54
C TRP A 68 -3.74 1.99 -4.58
N LYS A 69 -4.80 1.51 -5.24
CA LYS A 69 -5.64 2.35 -6.12
C LYS A 69 -6.28 3.51 -5.39
N LEU A 70 -6.74 3.31 -4.15
CA LEU A 70 -7.28 4.39 -3.32
C LEU A 70 -6.20 5.41 -2.95
N CYS A 71 -5.01 4.95 -2.57
CA CYS A 71 -3.88 5.84 -2.27
C CYS A 71 -3.48 6.66 -3.49
N ARG A 72 -3.33 6.02 -4.65
CA ARG A 72 -3.03 6.69 -5.92
C ARG A 72 -4.06 7.76 -6.27
N ARG A 73 -5.35 7.50 -6.04
CA ARG A 73 -6.41 8.49 -6.29
C ARG A 73 -6.23 9.73 -5.41
N ARG A 74 -5.82 9.56 -4.16
CA ARG A 74 -5.59 10.64 -3.20
C ARG A 74 -4.34 11.45 -3.52
N THR A 75 -3.28 10.82 -4.03
CA THR A 75 -1.97 11.45 -4.28
C THR A 75 -1.68 11.71 -5.75
N ARG A 76 -2.72 11.72 -6.61
CA ARG A 76 -2.58 11.76 -8.07
C ARG A 76 -1.76 12.96 -8.56
N GLU A 77 -1.92 14.10 -7.90
CA GLU A 77 -1.28 15.38 -8.27
C GLU A 77 0.05 15.60 -7.53
N GLU A 78 0.34 14.78 -6.53
CA GLU A 78 1.49 14.94 -5.63
C GLU A 78 2.72 14.11 -6.05
N GLY A 79 2.51 13.06 -6.85
CA GLY A 79 3.60 12.25 -7.42
C GLY A 79 4.01 11.05 -6.58
N TRP A 80 5.20 10.49 -6.87
CA TRP A 80 5.64 9.19 -6.37
C TRP A 80 5.95 9.19 -4.87
N GLY A 81 6.67 10.19 -4.38
CA GLY A 81 7.03 10.28 -2.96
C GLY A 81 5.83 10.33 -2.02
N PRO A 82 4.89 11.27 -2.20
CA PRO A 82 3.67 11.36 -1.39
C PRO A 82 2.80 10.11 -1.48
N PHE A 83 2.74 9.47 -2.64
CA PHE A 83 2.08 8.17 -2.80
C PHE A 83 2.72 7.08 -1.93
N CYS A 84 4.05 6.95 -1.93
CA CYS A 84 4.77 5.97 -1.10
C CYS A 84 4.56 6.23 0.39
N GLN A 85 4.65 7.49 0.81
CA GLN A 85 4.39 7.87 2.21
C GLN A 85 2.97 7.52 2.63
N LEU A 86 1.98 7.74 1.75
CA LEU A 86 0.60 7.38 2.04
C LEU A 86 0.44 5.84 2.15
N LEU A 87 1.10 5.07 1.29
CA LEU A 87 1.10 3.60 1.37
C LEU A 87 1.69 3.10 2.69
N ILE A 88 2.86 3.61 3.08
CA ILE A 88 3.52 3.26 4.35
C ILE A 88 2.62 3.63 5.53
N LYS A 89 2.08 4.86 5.55
CA LYS A 89 1.19 5.33 6.61
C LYS A 89 -0.08 4.49 6.76
N ASN A 90 -0.60 3.94 5.66
CA ASN A 90 -1.79 3.08 5.66
C ASN A 90 -1.47 1.59 5.74
N THR A 91 -0.19 1.21 5.84
CA THR A 91 0.25 -0.17 6.04
C THR A 91 0.93 -0.27 7.40
N PRO A 92 0.17 -0.54 8.46
CA PRO A 92 0.72 -0.56 9.80
C PRO A 92 1.79 -1.64 9.97
N GLY A 93 2.92 -1.27 10.60
CA GLY A 93 4.11 -2.11 10.70
C GLY A 93 5.12 -1.92 9.55
N ALA A 94 4.83 -1.06 8.57
CA ALA A 94 5.75 -0.69 7.49
C ALA A 94 6.81 0.36 7.85
N ASP A 95 6.59 1.06 8.95
CA ASP A 95 7.62 1.80 9.66
C ASP A 95 7.90 0.97 10.93
N GLU A 96 9.12 0.48 11.09
CA GLU A 96 9.52 -0.49 12.13
C GLU A 96 9.16 -0.06 13.56
N GLU A 97 8.80 1.22 13.75
CA GLU A 97 8.32 1.78 15.02
C GLU A 97 6.89 1.35 15.41
N ARG A 98 6.09 0.74 14.53
CA ARG A 98 4.74 0.27 14.87
C ARG A 98 4.63 -1.25 14.96
N THR A 99 5.23 -1.83 16.00
CA THR A 99 4.75 -3.12 16.53
C THR A 99 3.31 -2.96 17.01
N PHE A 100 2.39 -3.74 16.45
CA PHE A 100 1.07 -3.85 17.05
C PHE A 100 1.15 -4.67 18.33
N THR A 101 0.60 -4.11 19.39
CA THR A 101 0.40 -4.71 20.69
C THR A 101 -1.10 -4.89 20.93
N LYS A 102 -1.46 -5.67 21.97
CA LYS A 102 -2.86 -5.71 22.41
C LYS A 102 -3.39 -4.31 22.81
N ALA A 103 -2.51 -3.43 23.31
CA ALA A 103 -2.87 -2.06 23.66
C ALA A 103 -3.28 -1.23 22.43
N ASP A 104 -2.69 -1.47 21.26
CA ASP A 104 -3.10 -0.81 20.01
C ASP A 104 -4.49 -1.24 19.54
N LEU A 105 -4.87 -2.51 19.77
CA LEU A 105 -6.24 -2.99 19.53
C LEU A 105 -7.23 -2.37 20.51
N ASP A 106 -6.85 -2.25 21.78
CA ASP A 106 -7.68 -1.63 22.81
C ASP A 106 -7.87 -0.13 22.55
N GLU A 107 -6.82 0.58 22.12
CA GLU A 107 -6.89 1.99 21.73
C GLU A 107 -7.78 2.17 20.50
N LEU A 108 -7.63 1.31 19.48
CA LEU A 108 -8.50 1.31 18.30
C LEU A 108 -9.96 1.04 18.67
N ALA A 109 -10.23 0.08 19.56
CA ALA A 109 -11.58 -0.19 20.03
C ALA A 109 -12.14 1.00 20.84
N SER A 110 -11.29 1.66 21.62
CA SER A 110 -11.65 2.82 22.44
C SER A 110 -11.96 4.07 21.60
N GLU A 111 -11.19 4.32 20.53
CA GLU A 111 -11.39 5.43 19.58
C GLU A 111 -12.80 5.40 18.95
N TYR A 112 -13.35 4.20 18.76
CA TYR A 112 -14.66 3.99 18.13
C TYR A 112 -15.77 3.68 19.14
N ARG A 113 -15.45 3.47 20.42
CA ARG A 113 -16.41 3.17 21.51
C ARG A 113 -17.47 4.27 21.69
N HIS A 114 -17.12 5.52 21.44
CA HIS A 114 -18.00 6.68 21.60
C HIS A 114 -18.76 7.06 20.32
N LYS A 115 -18.59 6.29 19.24
CA LYS A 115 -19.25 6.52 17.96
C LYS A 115 -20.35 5.48 17.74
N PRO A 116 -21.59 5.72 18.21
CA PRO A 116 -22.68 4.76 18.10
C PRO A 116 -23.15 4.51 16.66
N LYS A 117 -22.78 5.40 15.72
CA LYS A 117 -22.96 5.22 14.28
C LYS A 117 -21.68 5.57 13.57
N LEU A 118 -21.13 4.60 12.86
CA LEU A 118 -20.01 4.81 11.94
C LEU A 118 -20.57 5.04 10.56
N SER A 119 -20.04 6.04 9.86
CA SER A 119 -20.18 6.08 8.41
C SER A 119 -19.53 4.84 7.78
N MET A 120 -19.91 4.52 6.55
CA MET A 120 -19.36 3.36 5.84
C MET A 120 -17.82 3.47 5.65
N GLU A 121 -17.31 4.69 5.47
CA GLU A 121 -15.87 4.95 5.36
C GLU A 121 -15.15 4.74 6.70
N GLU A 122 -15.74 5.19 7.81
CA GLU A 122 -15.19 4.97 9.15
C GLU A 122 -15.22 3.50 9.54
N PHE A 123 -16.29 2.78 9.19
CA PHE A 123 -16.38 1.33 9.41
C PHE A 123 -15.31 0.58 8.60
N ALA A 124 -15.16 0.89 7.30
CA ALA A 124 -14.14 0.27 6.45
C ALA A 124 -12.73 0.54 6.97
N THR A 125 -12.49 1.74 7.51
CA THR A 125 -11.20 2.12 8.11
C THR A 125 -10.93 1.37 9.41
N LEU A 126 -11.92 1.31 10.31
CA LEU A 126 -11.84 0.53 11.55
C LEU A 126 -11.57 -0.95 11.26
N TRP A 127 -12.37 -1.54 10.38
CA TRP A 127 -12.26 -2.95 10.01
C TRP A 127 -10.87 -3.29 9.47
N LYS A 128 -10.33 -2.48 8.54
CA LYS A 128 -8.98 -2.69 7.99
C LYS A 128 -7.91 -2.59 9.07
N ARG A 129 -7.96 -1.57 9.92
CA ARG A 129 -6.99 -1.39 11.02
C ARG A 129 -7.05 -2.56 12.01
N PHE A 130 -8.25 -2.99 12.38
CA PHE A 130 -8.47 -4.08 13.33
C PHE A 130 -8.06 -5.45 12.75
N TYR A 131 -8.45 -5.74 11.51
CA TYR A 131 -8.10 -6.97 10.82
C TYR A 131 -6.58 -7.11 10.69
N VAL A 132 -5.88 -6.07 10.23
CA VAL A 132 -4.43 -6.10 10.08
C VAL A 132 -3.71 -6.26 11.43
N ALA A 133 -4.13 -5.52 12.46
CA ALA A 133 -3.56 -5.64 13.81
C ALA A 133 -3.79 -7.03 14.42
N SER A 134 -4.99 -7.60 14.26
CA SER A 134 -5.32 -8.94 14.79
C SER A 134 -4.58 -10.06 14.05
N GLN A 135 -4.41 -9.98 12.74
CA GLN A 135 -3.61 -10.94 11.96
C GLN A 135 -2.12 -10.90 12.35
N TYR A 136 -1.56 -9.70 12.60
CA TYR A 136 -0.19 -9.56 13.09
C TYR A 136 -0.02 -10.22 14.47
N LEU A 137 -0.95 -9.99 15.39
CA LEU A 137 -0.89 -10.56 16.75
C LEU A 137 -1.17 -12.07 16.79
N HIS A 138 -1.92 -12.61 15.82
CA HIS A 138 -2.19 -14.05 15.72
C HIS A 138 -1.04 -14.82 15.06
N SER A 139 -0.23 -14.19 14.21
CA SER A 139 0.90 -14.84 13.52
C SER A 139 2.20 -14.86 14.33
N ARG A 140 2.18 -14.32 15.56
CA ARG A 140 3.21 -14.47 16.60
C ARG A 140 2.82 -15.55 17.60
#